data_AF-A0A955Z7X5-F1
#
_entry.id   AF-A0A955Z7X5-F1
#
_cell.length_a   1.000
_cell.length_b   1.000
_cell.length_c   1.000
_cell.angle_alpha   90.00
_cell.angle_beta   90.00
_cell.angle_gamma   90.00
#
_symmetry.space_group_name_H-M   'P 1'
#
loop_
_entity.id
_entity.type
_entity.pdbx_description
1 polymer ?
#
loop_
_entity_poly.entity_id
_entity_poly.type
_entity_poly.pdbx_seq_one_letter_code
_entity_poly.pdbx_strand_id
1 'polypeptide(L)'
;MSVVSPAVTNFVFEAVNFLLLAGALGWFVFKPVRRALEAERARRASEEEALERLKAEAEVLSREARGAREAAAKEAEAQKTQILARAEAEAARIREEARLAQQAGRSALEAELASVREAQLASLADAVGRVAGDSVSHLLATLEAEPLDAALARAACAEIGRLNAGGRTGAVVECAHPLGDASRSMLEAALGGPFEERVVDELGAGVRITTRDGQVEASAASLAREAARAVTAAAAQVRSPEGADG
;
A
#
# COMPACT_ATOMS: atom_id res chain seq x y z
N MET A 1 85.50 -87.10 85.50
CA MET A 1 85.33 -86.07 84.46
C MET A 1 84.35 -86.63 83.44
N SER A 2 83.12 -86.15 83.45
CA SER A 2 81.98 -86.71 82.71
C SER A 2 82.22 -86.67 81.20
N VAL A 3 82.39 -87.85 80.62
CA VAL A 3 82.50 -88.08 79.17
C VAL A 3 81.14 -87.75 78.56
N VAL A 4 81.05 -86.58 77.92
CA VAL A 4 79.86 -86.18 77.17
C VAL A 4 79.68 -87.18 76.02
N SER A 5 78.55 -87.88 76.00
CA SER A 5 78.23 -88.86 74.96
C SER A 5 78.23 -88.18 73.58
N PRO A 6 78.94 -88.74 72.58
CA PRO A 6 79.02 -88.17 71.23
C PRO A 6 77.66 -87.83 70.60
N ALA A 7 76.61 -88.58 70.96
CA ALA A 7 75.24 -88.35 70.49
C ALA A 7 74.62 -87.05 71.01
N VAL A 8 74.91 -86.65 72.25
CA VAL A 8 74.37 -85.42 72.86
C VAL A 8 75.07 -84.19 72.28
N THR A 9 76.39 -84.26 72.09
CA THR A 9 77.16 -83.20 71.43
C THR A 9 76.70 -82.98 69.99
N ASN A 10 76.45 -84.07 69.25
CA ASN A 10 75.95 -83.99 67.87
C ASN A 10 74.53 -83.40 67.81
N PHE A 11 73.64 -83.78 68.74
CA PHE A 11 72.29 -83.24 68.83
C PHE A 11 72.26 -81.75 69.19
N VAL A 12 73.07 -81.30 70.16
CA VAL A 12 73.17 -79.87 70.51
C VAL A 12 73.76 -79.08 69.33
N PHE A 13 74.74 -79.63 68.63
CA PHE A 13 75.32 -79.01 67.44
C PHE A 13 74.31 -78.92 66.28
N GLU A 14 73.53 -79.98 66.02
CA GLU A 14 72.43 -79.97 65.05
C GLU A 14 71.31 -79.00 65.43
N ALA A 15 70.95 -78.91 66.71
CA ALA A 15 69.94 -77.96 67.19
C ALA A 15 70.40 -76.51 67.05
N VAL A 16 71.66 -76.20 67.39
CA VAL A 16 72.26 -74.87 67.20
C VAL A 16 72.38 -74.56 65.71
N ASN A 17 72.81 -75.51 64.88
CA ASN A 17 72.88 -75.35 63.44
C ASN A 17 71.49 -75.13 62.82
N PHE A 18 70.48 -75.88 63.28
CA PHE A 18 69.09 -75.69 62.87
C PHE A 18 68.56 -74.33 63.32
N LEU A 19 68.86 -73.86 64.53
CA LEU A 19 68.48 -72.52 64.99
C LEU A 19 69.16 -71.42 64.18
N LEU A 20 70.46 -71.57 63.85
CA LEU A 20 71.18 -70.64 62.99
C LEU A 20 70.60 -70.65 61.57
N LEU A 21 70.28 -71.81 61.03
CA LEU A 21 69.66 -71.96 59.71
C LEU A 21 68.24 -71.38 59.71
N ALA A 22 67.43 -71.65 60.73
CA ALA A 22 66.07 -71.13 60.88
C ALA A 22 66.07 -69.62 61.13
N GLY A 23 67.03 -69.09 61.88
CA GLY A 23 67.24 -67.66 62.07
C GLY A 23 67.67 -66.96 60.78
N ALA A 24 68.63 -67.55 60.04
CA ALA A 24 69.07 -67.06 58.74
C ALA A 24 67.94 -67.13 57.70
N LEU A 25 67.19 -68.23 57.64
CA LEU A 25 66.05 -68.41 56.73
C LEU A 25 64.89 -67.49 57.10
N GLY A 26 64.58 -67.36 58.39
CA GLY A 26 63.59 -66.40 58.88
C GLY A 26 63.98 -64.97 58.51
N TRP A 27 65.24 -64.58 58.66
CA TRP A 27 65.68 -63.24 58.29
C TRP A 27 65.73 -63.01 56.76
N PHE A 28 66.19 -64.01 56.01
CA PHE A 28 66.40 -63.92 54.56
C PHE A 28 65.11 -64.10 53.75
N VAL A 29 64.13 -64.89 54.23
CA VAL A 29 62.86 -65.14 53.52
C VAL A 29 61.74 -64.25 54.05
N PHE A 30 61.62 -64.07 55.37
CA PHE A 30 60.48 -63.35 55.95
C PHE A 30 60.53 -61.85 55.66
N LYS A 31 61.72 -61.25 55.61
CA LYS A 31 61.91 -59.82 55.28
C LYS A 31 61.49 -59.48 53.84
N PRO A 32 61.93 -60.21 52.78
CA PRO A 32 61.45 -59.95 51.42
C PRO A 32 59.97 -60.30 51.24
N VAL A 33 59.46 -61.37 51.85
CA VAL A 33 58.02 -61.70 51.78
C VAL A 33 57.17 -60.60 52.43
N ARG A 34 57.55 -60.10 53.61
CA ARG A 34 56.82 -59.00 54.26
C ARG A 34 56.89 -57.71 53.45
N ARG A 35 58.05 -57.39 52.86
CA ARG A 35 58.19 -56.24 51.94
C ARG A 35 57.33 -56.38 50.68
N ALA A 36 57.23 -57.57 50.10
CA ALA A 36 56.36 -57.82 48.94
C ALA A 36 54.88 -57.68 49.31
N LEU A 37 54.47 -58.17 50.48
CA LEU A 37 53.10 -58.00 51.00
C LEU A 37 52.77 -56.53 51.35
N GLU A 38 53.71 -55.80 51.96
CA GLU A 38 53.58 -54.37 52.23
C GLU A 38 53.50 -53.58 50.92
N ALA A 39 54.33 -53.90 49.92
CA ALA A 39 54.28 -53.28 48.60
C ALA A 39 52.97 -53.56 47.86
N GLU A 40 52.46 -54.79 47.92
CA GLU A 40 51.17 -55.15 47.32
C GLU A 40 49.99 -54.46 48.04
N ARG A 41 50.02 -54.37 49.37
CA ARG A 41 49.01 -53.62 50.14
C ARG A 41 49.06 -52.12 49.82
N ALA A 42 50.25 -51.53 49.75
CA ALA A 42 50.43 -50.14 49.39
C ALA A 42 49.95 -49.86 47.95
N ARG A 43 50.22 -50.78 47.02
CA ARG A 43 49.75 -50.71 45.65
C ARG A 43 48.22 -50.74 45.58
N ARG A 44 47.57 -51.70 46.24
CA ARG A 44 46.10 -51.78 46.29
C ARG A 44 45.47 -50.54 46.92
N ALA A 45 46.02 -50.05 48.02
CA ALA A 45 45.55 -48.81 48.65
C ALA A 45 45.67 -47.61 47.67
N SER A 46 46.77 -47.50 46.92
CA SER A 46 46.93 -46.44 45.92
C SER A 46 46.00 -46.60 44.71
N GLU A 47 45.70 -47.83 44.30
CA GLU A 47 44.74 -48.12 43.23
C GLU A 47 43.31 -47.80 43.68
N GLU A 48 42.94 -48.14 44.91
CA GLU A 48 41.65 -47.77 45.52
C GLU A 48 41.50 -46.24 45.62
N GLU A 49 42.50 -45.52 46.14
CA GLU A 49 42.48 -44.05 46.19
C GLU A 49 42.37 -43.43 44.80
N ALA A 50 43.08 -43.96 43.79
CA ALA A 50 42.99 -43.48 42.42
C ALA A 50 41.60 -43.71 41.82
N LEU A 51 40.99 -44.87 42.08
CA LEU A 51 39.63 -45.19 41.65
C LEU A 51 38.60 -44.28 42.33
N GLU A 52 38.76 -43.98 43.61
CA GLU A 52 37.89 -43.04 44.33
C GLU A 52 37.99 -41.63 43.77
N ARG A 53 39.20 -41.14 43.48
CA ARG A 53 39.41 -39.83 42.83
C ARG A 53 38.78 -39.77 41.45
N LEU A 54 38.99 -40.79 40.62
CA LEU A 54 38.38 -40.86 39.29
C LEU A 54 36.85 -40.88 39.35
N LYS A 55 36.27 -41.58 40.33
CA LYS A 55 34.81 -41.55 40.55
C LYS A 55 34.33 -40.17 40.96
N ALA A 56 35.02 -39.51 41.89
CA ALA A 56 34.68 -38.16 42.32
C ALA A 56 34.76 -37.15 41.17
N GLU A 57 35.83 -37.20 40.37
CA GLU A 57 36.01 -36.35 39.18
C GLU A 57 34.92 -36.62 38.13
N ALA A 58 34.60 -37.90 37.87
CA ALA A 58 33.54 -38.26 36.93
C ALA A 58 32.15 -37.78 37.41
N GLU A 59 31.88 -37.81 38.72
CA GLU A 59 30.65 -37.26 39.28
C GLU A 59 30.57 -35.74 39.12
N VAL A 60 31.66 -35.01 39.39
CA VAL A 60 31.72 -33.55 39.20
C VAL A 60 31.48 -33.21 37.73
N LEU A 61 32.22 -33.85 36.82
CA LEU A 61 32.07 -33.64 35.38
C LEU A 61 30.65 -33.98 34.89
N SER A 62 30.03 -35.02 35.44
CA SER A 62 28.64 -35.39 35.11
C SER A 62 27.64 -34.32 35.58
N ARG A 63 27.83 -33.77 36.78
CA ARG A 63 26.99 -32.69 37.31
C ARG A 63 27.15 -31.41 36.50
N GLU A 64 28.38 -31.04 36.15
CA GLU A 64 28.67 -29.88 35.29
C GLU A 64 28.06 -30.05 33.90
N ALA A 65 28.21 -31.23 33.28
CA ALA A 65 27.63 -31.51 31.97
C ALA A 65 26.09 -31.46 32.00
N ARG A 66 25.46 -31.93 33.07
CA ARG A 66 24.00 -31.81 33.26
C ARG A 66 23.59 -30.34 33.41
N GLY A 67 24.28 -29.58 34.25
CA GLY A 67 24.01 -28.16 34.44
C GLY A 67 24.17 -27.35 33.15
N ALA A 68 25.24 -27.61 32.38
CA ALA A 68 25.46 -26.97 31.08
C ALA A 68 24.36 -27.31 30.07
N ARG A 69 23.90 -28.57 30.02
CA ARG A 69 22.79 -28.99 29.14
C ARG A 69 21.47 -28.32 29.52
N GLU A 70 21.16 -28.23 30.81
CA GLU A 70 19.95 -27.56 31.28
C GLU A 70 19.99 -26.05 31.00
N ALA A 71 21.14 -25.41 31.20
CA ALA A 71 21.32 -23.99 30.88
C ALA A 71 21.15 -23.74 29.37
N ALA A 72 21.80 -24.54 28.53
CA ALA A 72 21.67 -24.46 27.08
C ALA A 72 20.22 -24.71 26.60
N ALA A 73 19.51 -25.67 27.21
CA ALA A 73 18.11 -25.93 26.89
C ALA A 73 17.19 -24.74 27.25
N LYS A 74 17.41 -24.11 28.42
CA LYS A 74 16.66 -22.92 28.84
C LYS A 74 16.94 -21.73 27.91
N GLU A 75 18.20 -21.52 27.53
CA GLU A 75 18.58 -20.46 26.61
C GLU A 75 17.97 -20.69 25.22
N ALA A 76 18.00 -21.92 24.71
CA ALA A 76 17.40 -22.27 23.43
C ALA A 76 15.87 -22.02 23.43
N GLU A 77 15.15 -22.40 24.49
CA GLU A 77 13.71 -22.11 24.58
C GLU A 77 13.46 -20.60 24.70
N ALA A 78 14.25 -19.86 25.47
CA ALA A 78 14.12 -18.40 25.56
C ALA A 78 14.34 -17.71 24.20
N GLN A 79 15.38 -18.13 23.47
CA GLN A 79 15.67 -17.63 22.11
C GLN A 79 14.53 -17.98 21.14
N LYS A 80 14.02 -19.21 21.21
CA LYS A 80 12.88 -19.65 20.38
C LYS A 80 11.63 -18.81 20.66
N THR A 81 11.27 -18.58 21.93
CA THR A 81 10.14 -17.71 22.28
C THR A 81 10.36 -16.28 21.76
N GLN A 82 11.57 -15.74 21.88
CA GLN A 82 11.89 -14.40 21.39
C GLN A 82 11.78 -14.31 19.85
N ILE A 83 12.28 -15.32 19.13
CA ILE A 83 12.20 -15.39 17.67
C ILE A 83 10.74 -15.46 17.22
N LEU A 84 9.93 -16.31 17.87
CA LEU A 84 8.50 -16.44 17.58
C LEU A 84 7.76 -15.13 17.83
N ALA A 85 7.98 -14.47 18.97
CA ALA A 85 7.35 -13.19 19.28
C ALA A 85 7.72 -12.09 18.27
N ARG A 86 8.98 -12.06 17.82
CA ARG A 86 9.42 -11.13 16.76
C ARG A 86 8.78 -11.45 15.41
N ALA A 87 8.71 -12.73 15.05
CA ALA A 87 8.08 -13.16 13.80
C ALA A 87 6.57 -12.82 13.79
N GLU A 88 5.88 -13.00 14.91
CA GLU A 88 4.47 -12.64 15.06
C GLU A 88 4.25 -11.12 14.97
N ALA A 89 5.08 -10.33 15.64
CA ALA A 89 5.02 -8.87 15.56
C ALA A 89 5.27 -8.35 14.14
N GLU A 90 6.26 -8.91 13.44
CA GLU A 90 6.57 -8.57 12.06
C GLU A 90 5.43 -8.97 11.11
N ALA A 91 4.87 -10.18 11.28
CA ALA A 91 3.73 -10.63 10.50
C ALA A 91 2.49 -9.75 10.73
N ALA A 92 2.25 -9.29 11.97
CA ALA A 92 1.17 -8.35 12.27
C ALA A 92 1.39 -6.99 11.59
N ARG A 93 2.63 -6.48 11.61
CA ARG A 93 2.99 -5.23 10.93
C ARG A 93 2.75 -5.33 9.42
N ILE A 94 3.27 -6.37 8.78
CA ILE A 94 3.10 -6.59 7.33
C ILE A 94 1.61 -6.67 6.95
N ARG A 95 0.79 -7.35 7.78
CA ARG A 95 -0.66 -7.43 7.54
C ARG A 95 -1.35 -6.09 7.63
N GLU A 96 -1.01 -5.26 8.62
CA GLU A 96 -1.63 -3.93 8.75
C GLU A 96 -1.17 -2.99 7.63
N GLU A 97 0.12 -3.02 7.26
CA GLU A 97 0.63 -2.27 6.11
C GLU A 97 -0.08 -2.68 4.81
N ALA A 98 -0.27 -3.98 4.57
CA ALA A 98 -1.02 -4.48 3.42
C ALA A 98 -2.48 -4.03 3.44
N ARG A 99 -3.12 -4.00 4.63
CA ARG A 99 -4.51 -3.52 4.79
C ARG A 99 -4.62 -2.03 4.47
N LEU A 100 -3.72 -1.21 4.98
CA LEU A 100 -3.66 0.23 4.71
C LEU A 100 -3.41 0.50 3.22
N ALA A 101 -2.47 -0.21 2.61
CA ALA A 101 -2.20 -0.10 1.18
C ALA A 101 -3.42 -0.50 0.33
N GLN A 102 -4.13 -1.57 0.72
CA GLN A 102 -5.35 -1.98 0.05
C GLN A 102 -6.47 -0.93 0.16
N GLN A 103 -6.65 -0.34 1.33
CA GLN A 103 -7.65 0.72 1.55
C GLN A 103 -7.32 1.98 0.73
N ALA A 104 -6.05 2.41 0.76
CA ALA A 104 -5.59 3.54 -0.05
C ALA A 104 -5.78 3.27 -1.55
N GLY A 105 -5.45 2.06 -2.01
CA GLY A 105 -5.67 1.64 -3.40
C GLY A 105 -7.14 1.64 -3.80
N ARG A 106 -8.03 1.18 -2.93
CA ARG A 106 -9.49 1.22 -3.18
C ARG A 106 -10.00 2.66 -3.28
N SER A 107 -9.63 3.52 -2.34
CA SER A 107 -10.05 4.93 -2.36
C SER A 107 -9.54 5.67 -3.60
N ALA A 108 -8.31 5.39 -4.04
CA ALA A 108 -7.76 5.95 -5.26
C ALA A 108 -8.53 5.49 -6.51
N LEU A 109 -8.84 4.19 -6.60
CA LEU A 109 -9.64 3.64 -7.70
C LEU A 109 -11.07 4.19 -7.73
N GLU A 110 -11.69 4.38 -6.56
CA GLU A 110 -13.02 4.99 -6.44
C GLU A 110 -13.01 6.44 -6.94
N ALA A 111 -11.99 7.23 -6.57
CA ALA A 111 -11.82 8.60 -7.04
C ALA A 111 -11.56 8.67 -8.56
N GLU A 112 -10.71 7.77 -9.08
CA GLU A 112 -10.46 7.66 -10.52
C GLU A 112 -11.76 7.33 -11.26
N LEU A 113 -12.50 6.32 -10.79
CA LEU A 113 -13.76 5.89 -11.38
C LEU A 113 -14.84 6.99 -11.33
N ALA A 114 -14.88 7.78 -10.26
CA ALA A 114 -15.74 8.96 -10.17
C ALA A 114 -15.37 10.01 -11.23
N SER A 115 -14.08 10.33 -11.39
CA SER A 115 -13.64 11.31 -12.39
C SER A 115 -13.86 10.85 -13.83
N VAL A 116 -13.67 9.56 -14.12
CA VAL A 116 -13.98 8.97 -15.43
C VAL A 116 -15.47 9.05 -15.72
N ARG A 117 -16.33 8.74 -14.74
CA ARG A 117 -17.79 8.87 -14.89
C ARG A 117 -18.19 10.32 -15.16
N GLU A 118 -17.61 11.27 -14.44
CA GLU A 118 -17.88 12.69 -14.64
C GLU A 118 -17.50 13.15 -16.05
N ALA A 119 -16.32 12.75 -16.53
CA ALA A 119 -15.86 13.03 -17.88
C ALA A 119 -16.76 12.40 -18.96
N GLN A 120 -17.20 11.16 -18.76
CA GLN A 120 -18.14 10.48 -19.66
C GLN A 120 -19.50 11.18 -19.71
N LEU A 121 -20.05 11.58 -18.55
CA LEU A 121 -21.31 12.31 -18.49
C LEU A 121 -21.19 13.69 -19.14
N ALA A 122 -20.07 14.39 -18.96
CA ALA A 122 -19.82 15.67 -19.63
C ALA A 122 -19.75 15.50 -21.15
N SER A 123 -19.04 14.48 -21.63
CA SER A 123 -18.95 14.14 -23.06
C SER A 123 -20.32 13.78 -23.65
N LEU A 124 -21.13 13.00 -22.93
CA LEU A 124 -22.48 12.67 -23.35
C LEU A 124 -23.38 13.91 -23.40
N ALA A 125 -23.31 14.79 -22.40
CA ALA A 125 -24.08 16.04 -22.37
C ALA A 125 -23.72 16.98 -23.53
N ASP A 126 -22.45 17.03 -23.92
CA ASP A 126 -22.00 17.76 -25.10
C ASP A 126 -22.53 17.13 -26.41
N ALA A 127 -22.44 15.80 -26.55
CA ALA A 127 -22.95 15.09 -27.71
C ALA A 127 -24.47 15.27 -27.89
N VAL A 128 -25.24 15.15 -26.80
CA VAL A 128 -26.69 15.38 -26.83
C VAL A 128 -27.01 16.85 -27.11
N GLY A 129 -26.24 17.79 -26.56
CA GLY A 129 -26.36 19.22 -26.86
C GLY A 129 -26.17 19.50 -28.36
N ARG A 130 -25.12 18.93 -28.97
CA ARG A 130 -24.87 19.05 -30.41
C ARG A 130 -26.03 18.49 -31.25
N VAL A 131 -26.48 17.28 -30.96
CA VAL A 131 -27.62 16.66 -31.68
C VAL A 131 -28.89 17.50 -31.55
N ALA A 132 -29.15 18.08 -30.37
CA ALA A 132 -30.29 18.97 -30.15
C ALA A 132 -30.16 20.27 -30.97
N GLY A 133 -28.97 20.88 -30.98
CA GLY A 133 -28.68 22.05 -31.82
C GLY A 133 -28.87 21.77 -33.30
N ASP A 134 -28.31 20.67 -33.80
CA ASP A 134 -28.45 20.25 -35.21
C ASP A 134 -29.93 19.98 -35.57
N SER A 135 -30.68 19.36 -34.67
CA SER A 135 -32.11 19.08 -34.87
C SER A 135 -32.93 20.38 -34.94
N VAL A 136 -32.67 21.34 -34.05
CA VAL A 136 -33.33 22.66 -34.09
C VAL A 136 -32.95 23.40 -35.36
N SER A 137 -31.66 23.40 -35.74
CA SER A 137 -31.20 24.02 -36.98
C SER A 137 -31.90 23.42 -38.20
N HIS A 138 -32.03 22.10 -38.27
CA HIS A 138 -32.71 21.41 -39.37
C HIS A 138 -34.20 21.75 -39.41
N LEU A 139 -34.89 21.72 -38.26
CA LEU A 139 -36.31 22.08 -38.19
C LEU A 139 -36.55 23.52 -38.64
N LEU A 140 -35.73 24.47 -38.18
CA LEU A 140 -35.84 25.86 -38.60
C LEU A 140 -35.59 26.04 -40.10
N ALA A 141 -34.66 25.29 -40.69
CA ALA A 141 -34.40 25.30 -42.13
C ALA A 141 -35.57 24.72 -42.97
N THR A 142 -36.45 23.91 -42.37
CA THR A 142 -37.66 23.40 -43.06
C THR A 142 -38.85 24.35 -43.01
N LEU A 143 -38.81 25.37 -42.14
CA LEU A 143 -39.85 26.39 -42.08
C LEU A 143 -39.70 27.40 -43.22
N GLU A 144 -40.81 28.02 -43.62
CA GLU A 144 -40.77 29.10 -44.61
C GLU A 144 -39.92 30.27 -44.10
N ALA A 145 -38.97 30.71 -44.94
CA ALA A 145 -37.97 31.71 -44.56
C ALA A 145 -38.58 33.06 -44.15
N GLU A 146 -39.55 33.57 -44.92
CA GLU A 146 -40.08 34.93 -44.74
C GLU A 146 -40.82 35.15 -43.41
N PRO A 147 -41.75 34.29 -42.96
CA PRO A 147 -42.38 34.42 -41.64
C PRO A 147 -41.40 34.28 -40.47
N LEU A 148 -40.40 33.40 -40.61
CA LEU A 148 -39.38 33.15 -39.59
C LEU A 148 -38.43 34.34 -39.47
N ASP A 149 -37.94 34.88 -40.59
CA ASP A 149 -37.09 36.07 -40.65
C ASP A 149 -37.77 37.28 -40.01
N ALA A 150 -39.06 37.50 -40.32
CA ALA A 150 -39.84 38.58 -39.72
C ALA A 150 -40.04 38.42 -38.20
N ALA A 151 -40.25 37.18 -37.72
CA ALA A 151 -40.40 36.91 -36.30
C ALA A 151 -39.08 37.11 -35.53
N LEU A 152 -37.97 36.67 -36.09
CA LEU A 152 -36.63 36.84 -35.52
C LEU A 152 -36.18 38.31 -35.54
N ALA A 153 -36.46 39.05 -36.62
CA ALA A 153 -36.19 40.48 -36.69
C ALA A 153 -36.97 41.26 -35.61
N ARG A 154 -38.23 40.91 -35.34
CA ARG A 154 -39.01 41.47 -34.22
C ARG A 154 -38.36 41.18 -32.87
N ALA A 155 -37.91 39.94 -32.65
CA ALA A 155 -37.23 39.56 -31.41
C ALA A 155 -35.92 40.36 -31.22
N ALA A 156 -35.12 40.52 -32.28
CA ALA A 156 -33.91 41.34 -32.25
C ALA A 156 -34.21 42.81 -31.92
N CYS A 157 -35.27 43.39 -32.52
CA CYS A 157 -35.69 44.76 -32.21
C CYS A 157 -36.06 44.93 -30.73
N ALA A 158 -36.73 43.93 -30.14
CA ALA A 158 -37.09 43.95 -28.72
C ALA A 158 -35.86 43.90 -27.81
N GLU A 159 -34.83 43.12 -28.16
CA GLU A 159 -33.55 43.09 -27.43
C GLU A 159 -32.76 44.40 -27.59
N ILE A 160 -32.66 44.93 -28.80
CA ILE A 160 -32.00 46.22 -29.07
C ILE A 160 -32.67 47.36 -28.31
N GLY A 161 -33.99 47.29 -28.14
CA GLY A 161 -34.75 48.22 -27.32
C GLY A 161 -34.21 48.37 -25.89
N ARG A 162 -33.49 47.36 -25.38
CA ARG A 162 -32.85 47.36 -24.05
C ARG A 162 -31.46 48.01 -24.03
N LEU A 163 -30.81 48.21 -25.18
CA LEU A 163 -29.50 48.87 -25.29
C LEU A 163 -29.64 50.40 -25.18
N ASN A 164 -28.55 51.15 -24.95
CA ASN A 164 -28.64 52.61 -24.88
C ASN A 164 -28.96 53.21 -26.26
N ALA A 165 -29.86 54.19 -26.31
CA ALA A 165 -30.30 54.80 -27.58
C ALA A 165 -29.14 55.45 -28.38
N GLY A 166 -28.12 55.97 -27.70
CA GLY A 166 -26.98 56.65 -28.31
C GLY A 166 -26.01 55.75 -29.08
N GLY A 167 -25.99 54.43 -28.80
CA GLY A 167 -25.09 53.49 -29.48
C GLY A 167 -25.69 52.74 -30.65
N ARG A 168 -26.99 52.95 -30.93
CA ARG A 168 -27.75 52.20 -31.96
C ARG A 168 -27.55 52.72 -33.39
N THR A 169 -27.15 53.98 -33.54
CA THR A 169 -26.97 54.60 -34.86
C THR A 169 -25.74 54.07 -35.58
N GLY A 170 -25.85 53.85 -36.90
CA GLY A 170 -24.74 53.31 -37.71
C GLY A 170 -24.46 51.83 -37.45
N ALA A 171 -25.49 51.07 -37.06
CA ALA A 171 -25.39 49.64 -36.90
C ALA A 171 -25.18 48.94 -38.25
N VAL A 172 -24.55 47.77 -38.19
CA VAL A 172 -24.47 46.82 -39.30
C VAL A 172 -25.47 45.70 -39.02
N VAL A 173 -26.37 45.47 -39.96
CA VAL A 173 -27.38 44.41 -39.92
C VAL A 173 -27.00 43.33 -40.90
N GLU A 174 -26.60 42.18 -40.38
CA GLU A 174 -26.38 40.95 -41.15
C GLU A 174 -27.69 40.15 -41.14
N CYS A 175 -28.23 39.78 -42.30
CA CYS A 175 -29.47 39.02 -42.43
C CYS A 175 -29.26 37.75 -43.26
N ALA A 176 -30.00 36.69 -42.96
CA ALA A 176 -29.88 35.43 -43.71
C ALA A 176 -30.39 35.57 -45.15
N HIS A 177 -31.44 36.38 -45.34
CA HIS A 177 -32.05 36.68 -46.63
C HIS A 177 -32.27 38.19 -46.76
N PRO A 178 -32.44 38.72 -47.99
CA PRO A 178 -32.75 40.13 -48.20
C PRO A 178 -33.98 40.58 -47.39
N LEU A 179 -33.87 41.69 -46.66
CA LEU A 179 -34.96 42.16 -45.80
C LEU A 179 -36.13 42.70 -46.62
N GLY A 180 -37.34 42.17 -46.37
CA GLY A 180 -38.58 42.76 -46.87
C GLY A 180 -38.86 44.14 -46.25
N ASP A 181 -39.64 44.96 -46.95
CA ASP A 181 -39.89 46.37 -46.60
C ASP A 181 -40.42 46.55 -45.16
N ALA A 182 -41.25 45.63 -44.69
CA ALA A 182 -41.80 45.65 -43.33
C ALA A 182 -40.72 45.44 -42.26
N SER A 183 -39.82 44.46 -42.45
CA SER A 183 -38.72 44.19 -41.53
C SER A 183 -37.67 45.30 -41.56
N ARG A 184 -37.38 45.87 -42.74
CA ARG A 184 -36.48 47.03 -42.89
C ARG A 184 -37.01 48.22 -42.11
N SER A 185 -38.27 48.61 -42.34
CA SER A 185 -38.90 49.75 -41.66
C SER A 185 -38.89 49.59 -40.13
N MET A 186 -39.11 48.36 -39.65
CA MET A 186 -39.07 48.04 -38.23
C MET A 186 -37.67 48.18 -37.62
N LEU A 187 -36.65 47.68 -38.31
CA LEU A 187 -35.26 47.77 -37.87
C LEU A 187 -34.76 49.21 -37.87
N GLU A 188 -35.07 50.00 -38.90
CA GLU A 188 -34.74 51.43 -38.96
C GLU A 188 -35.36 52.20 -37.78
N ALA A 189 -36.62 51.90 -37.45
CA ALA A 189 -37.31 52.49 -36.31
C ALA A 189 -36.66 52.11 -34.96
N ALA A 190 -36.26 50.84 -34.79
CA ALA A 190 -35.61 50.37 -33.56
C ALA A 190 -34.19 50.91 -33.38
N LEU A 191 -33.45 51.08 -34.48
CA LEU A 191 -32.08 51.58 -34.53
C LEU A 191 -31.99 53.11 -34.53
N GLY A 192 -33.09 53.81 -34.82
CA GLY A 192 -33.16 55.26 -34.84
C GLY A 192 -32.52 55.90 -36.08
N GLY A 193 -32.41 55.16 -37.19
CA GLY A 193 -31.81 55.65 -38.42
C GLY A 193 -31.48 54.55 -39.44
N PRO A 194 -30.91 54.93 -40.60
CA PRO A 194 -30.47 53.97 -41.61
C PRO A 194 -29.30 53.13 -41.09
N PHE A 195 -29.19 51.92 -41.62
CA PHE A 195 -28.16 50.95 -41.27
C PHE A 195 -27.50 50.35 -42.53
N GLU A 196 -26.33 49.74 -42.34
CA GLU A 196 -25.68 48.97 -43.40
C GLU A 196 -26.22 47.53 -43.39
N GLU A 197 -26.76 47.06 -44.52
CA GLU A 197 -27.28 45.70 -44.67
C GLU A 197 -26.25 44.79 -45.34
N ARG A 198 -26.11 43.57 -44.83
CA ARG A 198 -25.28 42.51 -45.41
C ARG A 198 -26.02 41.18 -45.36
N VAL A 199 -25.95 40.40 -46.44
CA VAL A 199 -26.55 39.06 -46.47
C VAL A 199 -25.49 38.03 -46.06
N VAL A 200 -25.83 37.17 -45.09
CA VAL A 200 -24.95 36.16 -44.48
C VAL A 200 -25.71 34.85 -44.30
N ASP A 201 -25.49 33.91 -45.22
CA ASP A 201 -26.22 32.63 -45.28
C ASP A 201 -26.04 31.76 -44.03
N GLU A 202 -24.90 31.90 -43.32
CA GLU A 202 -24.58 31.13 -42.11
C GLU A 202 -25.54 31.42 -40.93
N LEU A 203 -26.36 32.48 -41.01
CA LEU A 203 -27.40 32.76 -40.04
C LEU A 203 -28.60 31.79 -40.17
N GLY A 204 -28.80 31.22 -41.37
CA GLY A 204 -29.91 30.34 -41.73
C GLY A 204 -31.26 31.05 -41.85
N ALA A 205 -31.63 31.81 -40.82
CA ALA A 205 -32.77 32.73 -40.78
C ALA A 205 -32.50 33.84 -39.74
N GLY A 206 -33.18 34.97 -39.86
CA GLY A 206 -33.15 36.08 -38.91
C GLY A 206 -32.03 37.08 -39.17
N VAL A 207 -31.61 37.76 -38.11
CA VAL A 207 -30.69 38.90 -38.17
C VAL A 207 -29.67 38.91 -37.03
N ARG A 208 -28.46 39.37 -37.33
CA ARG A 208 -27.42 39.76 -36.39
C ARG A 208 -27.14 41.25 -36.54
N ILE A 209 -27.22 41.98 -35.44
CA ILE A 209 -27.14 43.42 -35.43
C ILE A 209 -25.96 43.82 -34.56
N THR A 210 -24.97 44.43 -35.19
CA THR A 210 -23.74 44.88 -34.53
C THR A 210 -23.82 46.39 -34.36
N THR A 211 -23.84 46.83 -33.11
CA THR A 211 -23.87 48.25 -32.72
C THR A 211 -22.56 48.62 -32.01
N ARG A 212 -22.38 49.89 -31.62
CA ARG A 212 -21.23 50.30 -30.81
C ARG A 212 -21.25 49.74 -29.39
N ASP A 213 -22.46 49.51 -28.87
CA ASP A 213 -22.68 49.11 -27.48
C ASP A 213 -22.77 47.59 -27.31
N GLY A 214 -22.76 46.83 -28.42
CA GLY A 214 -22.80 45.37 -28.40
C GLY A 214 -23.45 44.76 -29.64
N GLN A 215 -23.59 43.44 -29.58
CA GLN A 215 -24.15 42.62 -30.65
C GLN A 215 -25.41 41.92 -30.15
N VAL A 216 -26.48 42.00 -30.95
CA VAL A 216 -27.73 41.27 -30.74
C VAL A 216 -27.90 40.29 -31.88
N GLU A 217 -28.18 39.02 -31.57
CA GLU A 217 -28.35 37.99 -32.60
C GLU A 217 -29.62 37.18 -32.34
N ALA A 218 -30.65 37.46 -33.14
CA ALA A 218 -31.83 36.62 -33.24
C ALA A 218 -31.78 35.91 -34.59
N SER A 219 -31.09 34.78 -34.62
CA SER A 219 -30.93 33.96 -35.83
C SER A 219 -31.30 32.51 -35.54
N ALA A 220 -31.62 31.73 -36.58
CA ALA A 220 -31.81 30.29 -36.42
C ALA A 220 -30.54 29.62 -35.86
N ALA A 221 -29.37 30.09 -36.29
CA ALA A 221 -28.09 29.64 -35.77
C ALA A 221 -27.91 29.97 -34.28
N SER A 222 -28.35 31.14 -33.79
CA SER A 222 -28.27 31.49 -32.37
C SER A 222 -29.23 30.67 -31.51
N LEU A 223 -30.45 30.43 -31.99
CA LEU A 223 -31.43 29.55 -31.33
C LEU A 223 -30.96 28.10 -31.25
N ALA A 224 -30.36 27.56 -32.32
CA ALA A 224 -29.78 26.22 -32.30
C ALA A 224 -28.64 26.10 -31.27
N ARG A 225 -27.76 27.11 -31.18
CA ARG A 225 -26.71 27.17 -30.16
C ARG A 225 -27.28 27.30 -28.74
N GLU A 226 -28.37 28.06 -28.57
CA GLU A 226 -29.03 28.20 -27.29
C GLU A 226 -29.69 26.90 -26.84
N ALA A 227 -30.38 26.19 -27.74
CA ALA A 227 -30.94 24.88 -27.47
C ALA A 227 -29.87 23.86 -27.06
N ALA A 228 -28.74 23.83 -27.78
CA ALA A 228 -27.59 22.99 -27.44
C ALA A 228 -27.08 23.27 -26.01
N ARG A 229 -26.87 24.56 -25.69
CA ARG A 229 -26.42 24.98 -24.35
C ARG A 229 -27.45 24.66 -23.26
N ALA A 230 -28.73 24.88 -23.52
CA ALA A 230 -29.81 24.60 -22.57
C ALA A 230 -29.86 23.12 -22.22
N VAL A 231 -29.72 22.24 -23.21
CA VAL A 231 -29.69 20.78 -23.01
C VAL A 231 -28.44 20.35 -22.24
N THR A 232 -27.25 20.88 -22.60
CA THR A 232 -26.01 20.58 -21.86
C THR A 232 -26.08 21.08 -20.42
N ALA A 233 -26.69 22.25 -20.17
CA ALA A 233 -26.89 22.80 -18.83
C ALA A 233 -27.91 21.99 -18.02
N ALA A 234 -29.02 21.57 -18.61
CA ALA A 234 -30.00 20.71 -17.97
C ALA A 234 -29.38 19.35 -17.58
N ALA A 235 -28.57 18.77 -18.46
CA ALA A 235 -27.80 17.56 -18.17
C ALA A 235 -26.73 17.77 -17.07
N ALA A 236 -26.25 19.01 -16.86
CA ALA A 236 -25.41 19.35 -15.71
C ALA A 236 -26.20 19.44 -14.40
N GLN A 237 -27.42 19.95 -14.42
CA GLN A 237 -28.26 20.08 -13.21
C GLN A 237 -28.75 18.72 -12.70
N VAL A 238 -29.10 17.79 -13.60
CA VAL A 238 -29.47 16.40 -13.24
C VAL A 238 -28.32 15.63 -12.57
N ARG A 239 -27.07 16.11 -12.69
CA ARG A 239 -25.91 15.53 -11.99
C ARG A 239 -25.77 15.94 -10.52
N SER A 240 -26.46 16.99 -10.05
CA SER A 240 -26.32 17.52 -8.69
C SER A 240 -27.44 17.20 -7.66
N PRO A 241 -28.26 16.13 -7.77
CA PRO A 241 -29.41 15.96 -6.88
C PRO A 241 -29.06 15.54 -5.44
N GLU A 242 -27.82 15.14 -5.14
CA GLU A 242 -27.44 14.63 -3.80
C GLU A 242 -26.90 15.69 -2.82
N GLY A 243 -26.99 16.99 -3.16
CA GLY A 243 -26.50 18.09 -2.30
C GLY A 243 -27.56 18.83 -1.46
N ALA A 244 -28.84 18.44 -1.53
CA ALA A 244 -29.95 19.24 -0.95
C ALA A 244 -30.59 18.68 0.33
N ASP A 245 -30.20 17.50 0.81
CA ASP A 245 -30.62 16.97 2.11
C ASP A 245 -29.44 16.98 3.09
N GLY A 246 -29.17 18.16 3.65
CA GLY A 246 -28.27 18.41 4.77
C GLY A 246 -28.88 19.42 5.73
#